data_AF-A0A6P1HMY0-F1
#
_entry.id   AF-A0A6P1HMY0-F1
#
_cell.length_a   1.000
_cell.length_b   1.000
_cell.length_c   1.000
_cell.angle_alpha   90.00
_cell.angle_beta   90.00
_cell.angle_gamma   90.00
#
_symmetry.space_group_name_H-M   'P 1'
#
loop_
_entity.id
_entity.type
_entity.pdbx_description
1 polymer ?
#
loop_
_entity_poly.entity_id
_entity_poly.type
_entity_poly.pdbx_seq_one_letter_code
_entity_poly.pdbx_strand_id
1 'polypeptide(L)'
;MSTEKFVKETKWTIFVYLFVSIAFFVTWVIFLTIDISLTNNKAFLALSLIPFSAALASFLKLLKIKNDPKVVVSETDERLVAQRNEADAKTLKVLQGILFLTYLGYTFIVPEDVFKSFGWWVALFVFLFSLFAPPMFRHIIKET
;
A
#
# COMPACT_ATOMS: atom_id res chain seq x y z
N MET A 1 5.05 14.91 -21.39
CA MET A 1 5.90 15.11 -20.20
C MET A 1 7.30 14.64 -20.54
N SER A 2 8.36 15.41 -20.32
CA SER A 2 9.72 14.96 -20.64
C SER A 2 10.18 13.89 -19.65
N THR A 3 10.83 12.84 -20.14
CA THR A 3 11.36 11.71 -19.35
C THR A 3 12.29 12.18 -18.24
N GLU A 4 13.08 13.22 -18.48
CA GLU A 4 13.98 13.84 -17.49
C GLU A 4 13.23 14.44 -16.29
N LYS A 5 12.11 15.12 -16.54
CA LYS A 5 11.28 15.70 -15.47
C LYS A 5 10.65 14.60 -14.61
N PHE A 6 10.16 13.54 -15.25
CA PHE A 6 9.60 12.38 -14.57
C PHE A 6 10.63 11.65 -13.68
N VAL A 7 11.87 11.49 -14.17
CA VAL A 7 12.97 10.90 -13.41
C VAL A 7 13.32 11.74 -12.18
N LYS A 8 13.35 13.07 -12.32
CA LYS A 8 13.64 13.99 -11.21
C LYS A 8 12.57 13.93 -10.11
N GLU A 9 11.29 13.95 -10.50
CA GLU A 9 10.15 13.83 -9.57
C GLU A 9 10.14 12.48 -8.85
N THR A 10 10.42 11.39 -9.57
CA THR A 10 10.49 10.04 -8.99
C THR A 10 11.62 9.93 -7.96
N LYS A 11 12.81 10.50 -8.25
CA LYS A 11 13.92 10.53 -7.28
C LYS A 11 13.58 11.32 -6.03
N TRP A 12 12.91 12.47 -6.17
CA TRP A 12 12.46 13.27 -5.03
C TRP A 12 11.45 12.52 -4.17
N THR A 13 10.50 11.83 -4.82
CA THR A 13 9.49 11.01 -4.15
C THR A 13 10.14 9.87 -3.34
N ILE A 14 11.12 9.17 -3.90
CA ILE A 14 11.91 8.15 -3.19
C ILE A 14 12.60 8.75 -1.97
N PHE A 15 13.21 9.93 -2.11
CA PHE A 15 13.92 10.59 -1.03
C PHE A 15 12.99 10.94 0.14
N VAL A 16 11.82 11.54 -0.15
CA VAL A 16 10.83 11.89 0.87
C VAL A 16 10.33 10.65 1.61
N TYR A 17 9.97 9.58 0.88
CA TYR A 17 9.48 8.35 1.52
C TYR A 17 10.55 7.66 2.37
N LEU A 18 11.80 7.62 1.92
CA LEU A 18 12.89 7.09 2.74
C LEU A 18 13.12 7.92 4.00
N PHE A 19 13.08 9.25 3.88
CA PHE A 19 13.24 10.13 5.03
C PHE A 19 12.16 9.90 6.10
N VAL A 20 10.89 9.83 5.67
CA VAL A 20 9.76 9.54 6.57
C VAL A 20 9.90 8.16 7.20
N SER A 21 10.31 7.15 6.42
CA SER A 21 10.56 5.79 6.93
C SER A 21 11.65 5.77 8.01
N ILE A 22 12.78 6.42 7.74
CA ILE A 22 13.90 6.51 8.68
C ILE A 22 13.46 7.26 9.96
N ALA A 23 12.69 8.34 9.83
CA ALA A 23 12.19 9.07 11.00
C ALA A 23 11.37 8.16 11.92
N PHE A 24 10.39 7.41 11.38
CA PHE A 24 9.61 6.46 12.18
C PHE A 24 10.47 5.33 12.77
N PHE A 25 11.46 4.85 12.02
CA PHE A 25 12.38 3.83 12.51
C PHE A 25 13.25 4.33 13.67
N VAL A 26 13.79 5.54 13.56
CA VAL A 26 14.58 6.16 14.64
C VAL A 26 13.71 6.41 15.87
N THR A 27 12.47 6.89 15.69
CA THR A 27 11.51 7.05 16.79
C THR A 27 11.26 5.72 17.50
N TRP A 28 11.11 4.62 16.75
CA TRP A 28 10.99 3.28 17.32
C TRP A 28 12.22 2.87 18.15
N VAL A 29 13.43 3.09 17.63
CA VAL A 29 14.69 2.78 18.33
C VAL A 29 14.82 3.58 19.63
N ILE A 30 14.47 4.88 19.61
CA ILE A 30 14.49 5.74 20.81
C ILE A 30 13.49 5.24 21.86
N PHE A 31 12.27 4.86 21.45
CA PHE A 31 11.30 4.30 22.38
C PHE A 31 11.72 2.95 22.96
N LEU A 32 12.48 2.15 22.19
CA LEU A 32 13.04 0.89 22.65
C LEU A 32 14.13 1.10 23.72
N THR A 33 14.92 2.19 23.64
CA THR A 33 16.01 2.45 24.59
C THR A 33 15.59 3.17 25.87
N ILE A 34 14.53 3.99 25.84
CA ILE A 34 14.07 4.75 27.03
C ILE A 34 13.07 3.94 27.89
N ASP A 35 12.73 2.71 27.49
CA ASP A 35 11.77 1.82 28.18
C ASP A 35 10.42 2.51 28.49
N ILE A 36 10.03 3.47 27.64
CA ILE A 36 8.74 4.14 27.72
C ILE A 36 7.71 3.16 27.18
N SER A 37 6.84 2.68 28.07
CA SER A 37 5.73 1.78 27.75
C SER A 37 4.57 2.52 27.07
N LEU A 38 4.84 3.20 25.96
CA LEU A 38 3.78 3.53 25.02
C LEU A 38 3.22 2.22 24.49
N THR A 39 1.91 2.05 24.58
CA THR A 39 1.16 0.78 24.58
C THR A 39 1.35 -0.11 23.34
N ASN A 40 2.17 0.28 22.36
CA ASN A 40 2.57 -0.60 21.26
C ASN A 40 3.79 -0.07 20.49
N ASN A 41 5.00 -0.15 21.07
CA ASN A 41 6.24 0.29 20.40
C ASN A 41 6.41 -0.36 19.00
N LYS A 42 5.90 -1.57 18.79
CA LYS A 42 5.90 -2.28 17.49
C LYS A 42 5.12 -1.58 16.38
N ALA A 43 4.18 -0.69 16.72
CA ALA A 43 3.39 0.06 15.74
C ALA A 43 4.27 1.02 14.91
N PHE A 44 5.27 1.67 15.53
CA PHE A 44 6.19 2.56 14.81
C PHE A 44 7.07 1.80 13.81
N LEU A 45 7.48 0.57 14.15
CA LEU A 45 8.17 -0.31 13.22
C LEU A 45 7.28 -0.67 12.03
N ALA A 46 6.02 -1.09 12.28
CA ALA A 46 5.08 -1.40 11.21
C ALA A 46 4.78 -0.18 10.31
N LEU A 47 4.62 1.01 10.92
CA LEU A 47 4.41 2.28 10.22
C LEU A 47 5.61 2.69 9.37
N SER A 48 6.84 2.38 9.79
CA SER A 48 8.06 2.69 9.01
C SER A 48 8.17 1.86 7.72
N LEU A 49 7.59 0.64 7.70
CA LEU A 49 7.64 -0.26 6.55
C LEU A 49 6.76 0.19 5.39
N ILE A 50 5.68 0.91 5.66
CA ILE A 50 4.76 1.43 4.63
C ILE A 50 5.50 2.40 3.67
N PRO A 51 6.07 3.53 4.13
CA PRO A 51 6.81 4.44 3.26
C PRO A 51 8.08 3.77 2.68
N PHE A 52 8.71 2.83 3.39
CA PHE A 52 9.83 2.06 2.83
C PHE A 52 9.41 1.25 1.60
N SER A 53 8.30 0.51 1.69
CA SER A 53 7.77 -0.28 0.57
C SER A 53 7.39 0.59 -0.63
N ALA A 54 6.82 1.77 -0.38
CA ALA A 54 6.49 2.75 -1.42
C ALA A 54 7.74 3.33 -2.10
N ALA A 55 8.80 3.60 -1.33
CA ALA A 55 10.09 4.01 -1.86
C ALA A 55 10.72 2.92 -2.74
N LEU A 56 10.64 1.66 -2.31
CA LEU A 56 11.16 0.51 -3.05
C LEU A 56 10.41 0.29 -4.36
N ALA A 57 9.08 0.37 -4.35
CA ALA A 57 8.27 0.30 -5.57
C ALA A 57 8.63 1.41 -6.56
N SER A 58 8.81 2.64 -6.06
CA SER A 58 9.22 3.79 -6.87
C SER A 58 10.63 3.61 -7.44
N PHE A 59 11.54 3.04 -6.66
CA PHE A 59 12.90 2.72 -7.09
C PHE A 59 12.91 1.65 -8.19
N LEU A 60 12.13 0.57 -8.05
CA LEU A 60 11.98 -0.45 -9.08
C LEU A 60 11.39 0.14 -10.37
N LYS A 61 10.41 1.05 -10.26
CA LYS A 61 9.86 1.77 -11.41
C LYS A 61 10.94 2.60 -12.11
N LEU A 62 11.75 3.34 -11.35
CA LEU A 62 12.86 4.12 -11.89
C LEU A 62 13.91 3.23 -12.60
N LEU A 63 14.22 2.07 -12.03
CA LEU A 63 15.17 1.11 -12.59
C LEU A 63 14.67 0.54 -13.91
N LYS A 64 13.38 0.20 -14.01
CA LYS A 64 12.74 -0.22 -15.26
C LYS A 64 12.83 0.86 -16.34
N ILE A 65 12.54 2.12 -15.99
CA ILE A 65 12.60 3.24 -16.94
C ILE A 65 14.03 3.52 -17.40
N LYS A 66 15.02 3.37 -16.51
CA LYS A 66 16.44 3.51 -16.87
C LYS A 66 16.89 2.44 -17.86
N ASN A 67 16.39 1.20 -17.71
CA ASN A 67 16.76 0.07 -18.56
C ASN A 67 15.97 0.04 -19.89
N ASP A 68 14.71 0.46 -19.89
CA ASP A 68 13.88 0.57 -21.09
C ASP A 68 13.01 1.83 -21.07
N PRO A 69 13.41 2.90 -21.78
CA PRO A 69 12.65 4.15 -21.83
C PRO A 69 11.35 4.03 -22.62
N LYS A 70 11.14 2.96 -23.41
CA LYS A 70 9.87 2.74 -24.15
C LYS A 70 8.70 2.44 -23.22
N VAL A 71 8.97 2.02 -21.98
CA VAL A 71 7.95 1.82 -20.94
C VAL A 71 7.14 3.10 -20.69
N VAL A 72 7.77 4.28 -20.80
CA VAL A 72 7.07 5.57 -20.61
C VAL A 72 6.05 5.82 -21.71
N VAL A 73 6.33 5.42 -22.96
CA VAL A 73 5.41 5.55 -24.10
C VAL A 73 4.22 4.59 -23.95
N SER A 74 4.45 3.39 -23.40
CA SER A 74 3.38 2.44 -23.09
C SER A 74 2.47 2.87 -21.91
N GLU A 75 2.95 3.76 -21.03
CA GLU A 75 2.12 4.36 -19.97
C GLU A 75 1.24 5.52 -20.48
N THR A 76 1.51 6.05 -21.67
CA THR A 76 0.75 7.18 -22.26
C THR A 76 -0.31 6.77 -23.29
N ASP A 77 -0.25 5.55 -23.83
CA ASP A 77 -1.27 5.05 -24.76
C ASP A 77 -2.51 4.54 -23.99
N GLU A 78 -3.66 5.19 -24.21
CA GLU A 78 -4.92 4.89 -23.53
C GLU A 78 -5.34 3.42 -23.65
N ARG A 79 -5.02 2.75 -24.77
CA ARG A 79 -5.39 1.33 -24.98
C ARG A 79 -4.59 0.41 -24.07
N LEU A 80 -3.29 0.68 -23.93
CA LEU A 80 -2.40 -0.08 -23.05
C LEU A 80 -2.69 0.21 -21.57
N VAL A 81 -3.07 1.45 -21.25
CA VAL A 81 -3.54 1.85 -19.92
C VAL A 81 -4.82 1.10 -19.54
N ALA A 82 -5.79 0.98 -20.45
CA ALA A 82 -7.03 0.24 -20.20
C ALA A 82 -6.78 -1.25 -19.89
N GLN A 83 -5.95 -1.92 -20.70
CA GLN A 83 -5.58 -3.33 -20.47
C GLN A 83 -4.84 -3.53 -19.15
N ARG A 84 -3.93 -2.61 -18.82
CA ARG A 84 -3.22 -2.63 -17.54
C ARG A 84 -4.19 -2.43 -16.37
N ASN A 85 -5.11 -1.47 -16.46
CA ASN A 85 -6.09 -1.22 -15.40
C ASN A 85 -7.00 -2.43 -15.15
N GLU A 86 -7.36 -3.17 -16.20
CA GLU A 86 -8.13 -4.40 -16.07
C GLU A 86 -7.33 -5.52 -15.37
N ALA A 87 -6.06 -5.68 -15.76
CA ALA A 87 -5.15 -6.64 -15.12
C ALA A 87 -4.88 -6.27 -13.64
N ASP A 88 -4.67 -4.99 -13.35
CA ASP A 88 -4.46 -4.47 -11.99
C ASP A 88 -5.73 -4.64 -11.15
N ALA A 89 -6.92 -4.40 -11.70
CA ALA A 89 -8.19 -4.64 -11.01
C ALA A 89 -8.41 -6.13 -10.69
N LYS A 90 -8.02 -7.03 -11.60
CA LYS A 90 -8.07 -8.49 -11.34
C LYS A 90 -7.09 -8.88 -10.24
N THR A 91 -5.87 -8.35 -10.31
CA THR A 91 -4.82 -8.60 -9.29
C THR A 91 -5.25 -8.08 -7.93
N LEU A 92 -5.88 -6.90 -7.86
CA LEU A 92 -6.41 -6.32 -6.64
C LEU A 92 -7.45 -7.23 -5.98
N LYS A 93 -8.38 -7.80 -6.76
CA LYS A 93 -9.38 -8.75 -6.24
C LYS A 93 -8.73 -10.01 -5.66
N VAL A 94 -7.70 -10.53 -6.32
CA VAL A 94 -6.95 -11.69 -5.83
C VAL A 94 -6.22 -11.34 -4.53
N LEU A 95 -5.55 -10.20 -4.48
CA LEU A 95 -4.86 -9.71 -3.29
C LEU A 95 -5.83 -9.50 -2.12
N GLN A 96 -7.00 -8.91 -2.38
CA GLN A 96 -8.08 -8.80 -1.40
C GLN A 96 -8.48 -10.18 -0.88
N GLY A 97 -8.71 -11.16 -1.75
CA GLY A 97 -9.03 -12.53 -1.34
C GLY A 97 -7.96 -13.16 -0.42
N ILE A 98 -6.68 -12.99 -0.75
CA ILE A 98 -5.56 -13.48 0.07
C ILE A 98 -5.52 -12.79 1.44
N LEU A 99 -5.70 -11.46 1.45
CA LEU A 99 -5.74 -10.67 2.69
C LEU A 99 -6.91 -11.11 3.58
N PHE A 100 -8.08 -11.37 2.98
CA PHE A 100 -9.25 -11.87 3.71
C PHE A 100 -9.01 -13.26 4.29
N LEU A 101 -8.42 -14.17 3.52
CA LEU A 101 -8.06 -15.52 3.99
C LEU A 101 -7.05 -15.45 5.13
N THR A 102 -6.07 -14.55 5.05
CA THR A 102 -5.07 -14.35 6.12
C THR A 102 -5.70 -13.76 7.37
N TYR A 103 -6.61 -12.78 7.21
CA TYR A 103 -7.39 -12.21 8.30
C TYR A 103 -8.24 -13.28 9.00
N LEU A 104 -8.99 -14.09 8.24
CA LEU A 104 -9.77 -15.18 8.81
C LEU A 104 -8.89 -16.24 9.47
N GLY A 105 -7.78 -16.62 8.83
CA GLY A 105 -6.81 -17.57 9.36
C GLY A 105 -6.28 -17.12 10.73
N TYR A 106 -5.88 -15.86 10.85
CA TYR A 106 -5.45 -15.31 12.14
C TYR A 106 -6.58 -15.28 13.18
N THR A 107 -7.80 -14.91 12.75
CA THR A 107 -9.01 -14.90 13.60
C THR A 107 -9.29 -16.28 14.20
N PHE A 108 -9.11 -17.36 13.43
CA PHE A 108 -9.34 -18.72 13.91
C PHE A 108 -8.19 -19.26 14.77
N ILE A 109 -6.95 -18.81 14.55
CA ILE A 109 -5.80 -19.26 15.33
C ILE A 109 -5.80 -18.64 16.73
N VAL A 110 -6.15 -17.36 16.87
CA VAL A 110 -6.13 -16.64 18.16
C VAL A 110 -7.45 -15.88 18.39
N PRO A 111 -8.57 -16.59 18.62
CA PRO A 111 -9.88 -15.97 18.72
C PRO A 111 -9.99 -14.99 19.90
N GLU A 112 -9.41 -15.33 21.06
CA GLU A 112 -9.56 -14.53 22.28
C GLU A 112 -9.01 -13.10 22.16
N ASP A 113 -7.84 -12.95 21.54
CA ASP A 113 -7.21 -11.63 21.33
C ASP A 113 -7.92 -10.82 20.26
N VAL A 114 -8.47 -11.51 19.26
CA VAL A 114 -9.19 -10.93 18.14
C VAL A 114 -10.53 -10.34 18.58
N PHE A 115 -11.34 -11.08 19.34
CA PHE A 115 -12.64 -10.59 19.79
C PHE A 115 -12.52 -9.39 20.72
N LYS A 116 -11.41 -9.27 21.48
CA LYS A 116 -11.13 -8.12 22.36
C LYS A 116 -10.59 -6.90 21.62
N SER A 117 -10.07 -7.07 20.41
CA SER A 117 -9.43 -6.00 19.66
C SER A 117 -10.42 -5.21 18.79
N PHE A 118 -10.76 -3.99 19.21
CA PHE A 118 -11.61 -3.09 18.43
C PHE A 118 -11.03 -2.80 17.03
N GLY A 119 -9.70 -2.65 16.93
CA GLY A 119 -9.02 -2.40 15.66
C GLY A 119 -9.20 -3.53 14.64
N TRP A 120 -9.40 -4.76 15.10
CA TRP A 120 -9.62 -5.93 14.23
C TRP A 120 -10.96 -5.85 13.49
N TRP A 121 -12.00 -5.34 14.16
CA TRP A 121 -13.32 -5.12 13.57
C TRP A 121 -13.35 -3.90 12.65
N VAL A 122 -12.62 -2.83 13.01
CA VAL A 122 -12.42 -1.68 12.11
C VAL A 122 -11.72 -2.12 10.82
N ALA A 123 -10.69 -2.96 10.91
CA ALA A 123 -10.01 -3.51 9.75
C ALA A 123 -10.95 -4.32 8.85
N LEU A 124 -11.82 -5.16 9.43
CA LEU A 124 -12.84 -5.90 8.68
C LEU A 124 -13.81 -4.95 7.98
N PHE A 125 -14.31 -3.94 8.67
CA PHE A 125 -15.24 -2.99 8.10
C PHE A 125 -14.64 -2.24 6.90
N VAL A 126 -13.41 -1.73 7.04
CA VAL A 126 -12.69 -1.07 5.94
C VAL A 126 -12.45 -2.03 4.78
N PHE A 127 -12.11 -3.29 5.07
CA PHE A 127 -11.88 -4.30 4.05
C PHE A 127 -13.16 -4.64 3.28
N LEU A 128 -14.28 -4.85 3.98
CA LEU A 128 -15.59 -5.07 3.36
C LEU A 128 -16.01 -3.85 2.53
N PHE A 129 -15.83 -2.64 3.06
CA PHE A 129 -16.09 -1.43 2.31
C PHE A 129 -15.25 -1.36 1.03
N SER A 130 -13.96 -1.72 1.08
CA SER A 130 -13.10 -1.77 -0.11
C SER A 130 -13.56 -2.78 -1.17
N LEU A 131 -14.16 -3.90 -0.76
CA LEU A 131 -14.71 -4.91 -1.68
C LEU A 131 -16.03 -4.46 -2.33
N PHE A 132 -16.90 -3.85 -1.54
CA PHE A 132 -18.28 -3.54 -1.96
C PHE A 132 -18.46 -2.12 -2.50
N ALA A 133 -17.58 -1.18 -2.16
CA ALA A 133 -17.66 0.18 -2.68
C ALA A 133 -17.56 0.24 -4.22
N PRO A 134 -16.60 -0.43 -4.90
CA PRO A 134 -16.52 -0.39 -6.36
C PRO A 134 -17.78 -0.88 -7.09
N PRO A 135 -18.39 -2.04 -6.77
CA PRO A 135 -19.63 -2.46 -7.41
C PRO A 135 -20.83 -1.56 -7.05
N MET A 136 -20.91 -1.05 -5.81
CA MET A 136 -21.96 -0.08 -5.43
C MET A 136 -21.89 1.20 -6.25
N PHE A 137 -20.72 1.84 -6.33
CA PHE A 137 -20.53 3.06 -7.11
C PHE A 137 -20.81 2.82 -8.60
N ARG A 138 -20.41 1.66 -9.13
CA ARG A 138 -20.72 1.30 -10.51
C ARG A 138 -22.22 1.16 -10.76
N HIS A 139 -23.00 0.70 -9.78
CA HIS A 139 -24.44 0.59 -9.93
C HIS A 139 -25.11 1.97 -9.89
N ILE A 140 -24.72 2.82 -8.95
CA ILE A 140 -25.27 4.18 -8.78
C ILE A 140 -25.02 5.03 -10.03
N ILE A 141 -23.79 5.03 -10.55
CA ILE A 141 -23.42 5.82 -11.75
C ILE A 141 -24.16 5.33 -13.01
N LYS A 142 -24.59 4.06 -13.05
CA LYS A 142 -25.28 3.49 -14.20
C LYS A 142 -26.78 3.78 -14.21
N GLU A 143 -27.33 4.23 -13.08
CA GLU A 143 -28.75 4.60 -12.92
C GLU A 143 -29.00 6.11 -13.05
N THR A 144 -27.96 6.94 -12.95
CA THR A 144 -27.96 8.37 -13.35
C THR A 144 -27.54 8.58 -14.79
#